data_AF-A0A1F3XT98-F1
#
_entry.id   AF-A0A1F3XT98-F1
#
_cell.length_a   1.000
_cell.length_b   1.000
_cell.length_c   1.000
_cell.angle_alpha   90.00
_cell.angle_beta   90.00
_cell.angle_gamma   90.00
#
_symmetry.space_group_name_H-M   'P 1'
#
loop_
_entity.id
_entity.type
_entity.pdbx_description
1 polymer ?
#
loop_
_entity_poly.entity_id
_entity_poly.type
_entity_poly.pdbx_seq_one_letter_code
_entity_poly.pdbx_strand_id
1 'polypeptide(L)'
;MTKDQRPAPAKKPEASPQKAPASPEAEANARIAELQAKINQLKQDLRTNAGRLANRDPLTLNKLQTENEQMKVRVAALKKALYALLVDYRKPRQPDEADLNYEVLRRAAVDYFKKANIAQEIWKNIES
;
A
#
# COMPACT_ATOMS: atom_id res chain seq x y z
N MET A 1 38.28 5.04 81.06
CA MET A 1 37.68 4.38 79.88
C MET A 1 36.17 4.49 79.96
N THR A 2 35.54 5.38 79.21
CA THR A 2 34.15 5.21 78.73
C THR A 2 33.88 6.22 77.63
N LYS A 3 33.26 5.71 76.57
CA LYS A 3 32.91 6.37 75.32
C LYS A 3 31.62 7.18 75.51
N ASP A 4 31.55 8.37 74.92
CA ASP A 4 30.28 9.00 74.58
C ASP A 4 30.25 9.28 73.07
N GLN A 5 29.88 8.25 72.30
CA GLN A 5 29.40 8.42 70.93
C GLN A 5 27.90 8.71 70.99
N ARG A 6 27.50 9.94 70.66
CA ARG A 6 26.10 10.22 70.27
C ARG A 6 25.97 10.02 68.77
N PRO A 7 24.94 9.31 68.27
CA PRO A 7 24.72 9.18 66.84
C PRO A 7 24.26 10.53 66.26
N ALA A 8 24.80 10.90 65.10
CA ALA A 8 24.34 12.06 64.34
C ALA A 8 22.89 11.82 63.83
N PRO A 9 22.03 12.86 63.79
CA PRO A 9 20.65 12.71 63.34
C PRO A 9 20.58 12.41 61.84
N ALA A 10 19.67 11.51 61.45
CA ALA A 10 19.43 11.15 60.06
C ALA A 10 18.95 12.36 59.24
N LYS A 11 19.65 12.67 58.14
CA LYS A 11 19.24 13.70 57.18
C LYS A 11 17.95 13.28 56.46
N LYS A 12 16.91 14.10 56.55
CA LYS A 12 15.71 14.00 55.69
C LYS A 12 16.11 14.28 54.22
N PRO A 13 15.45 13.64 53.23
CA PRO A 13 15.73 13.89 51.82
C PRO A 13 15.30 15.33 51.45
N GLU A 14 16.25 16.13 50.99
CA GLU A 14 15.99 17.47 50.43
C GLU A 14 15.14 17.33 49.16
N ALA A 15 14.09 18.16 49.07
CA ALA A 15 13.26 18.27 47.88
C ALA A 15 14.10 18.78 46.71
N SER A 16 14.05 18.07 45.57
CA SER A 16 14.72 18.46 44.34
C SER A 16 14.26 19.85 43.89
N PRO A 17 15.17 20.81 43.62
CA PRO A 17 14.78 22.13 43.16
C PRO A 17 14.13 22.06 41.77
N GLN A 18 12.90 22.56 41.66
CA GLN A 18 12.21 22.75 40.38
C GLN A 18 13.01 23.73 39.51
N LYS A 19 13.40 23.28 38.30
CA LYS A 19 14.10 24.10 37.30
C LYS A 19 13.21 25.30 36.91
N ALA A 20 13.79 26.50 36.99
CA ALA A 20 13.20 27.71 36.44
C ALA A 20 12.97 27.58 34.92
N PRO A 21 11.93 28.23 34.36
CA PRO A 21 11.71 28.26 32.91
C PRO A 21 12.90 28.92 32.20
N ALA A 22 13.34 28.34 31.08
CA ALA A 22 14.48 28.82 30.31
C ALA A 22 14.18 30.19 29.68
N SER A 23 15.19 31.06 29.54
CA SER A 23 15.01 32.35 28.87
C SER A 23 14.74 32.15 27.37
N PRO A 24 14.06 33.10 26.69
CA PRO A 24 13.78 33.01 25.25
C PRO A 24 15.03 32.78 24.38
N GLU A 25 16.18 33.31 24.79
CA GLU A 25 17.47 33.09 24.11
C GLU A 25 17.97 31.65 24.25
N ALA A 26 17.77 31.03 25.41
CA ALA A 26 18.13 29.63 25.64
C ALA A 26 17.23 28.68 24.81
N GLU A 27 15.96 29.02 24.63
CA GLU A 27 15.03 28.28 23.77
C GLU A 27 15.42 28.40 22.29
N ALA A 28 15.78 29.61 21.83
CA ALA A 28 16.24 29.84 20.46
C ALA A 28 17.52 29.05 20.15
N ASN A 29 18.50 29.07 21.06
CA ASN A 29 19.75 28.33 20.90
C ASN A 29 19.54 26.81 20.91
N ALA A 30 18.63 26.29 21.76
CA ALA A 30 18.24 24.89 21.74
C ALA A 30 17.61 24.49 20.39
N ARG A 31 16.77 25.36 19.82
CA ARG A 31 16.14 25.13 18.52
C ARG A 31 17.14 25.16 17.37
N ILE A 32 18.12 26.06 17.41
CA ILE A 32 19.22 26.12 16.43
C ILE A 32 20.04 24.82 16.48
N ALA A 33 20.38 24.34 17.68
CA ALA A 33 21.12 23.08 17.85
C ALA A 33 20.33 21.87 17.32
N GLU A 34 19.02 21.82 17.58
CA GLU A 34 18.14 20.77 17.04
C GLU A 34 18.09 20.79 15.51
N LEU A 35 18.00 21.98 14.91
CA LEU A 35 18.00 22.15 13.46
C LEU A 35 19.35 21.77 12.84
N GLN A 36 20.47 22.12 13.47
CA GLN A 36 21.80 21.71 13.03
C GLN A 36 21.97 20.18 13.10
N ALA A 37 21.48 19.53 14.16
CA ALA A 37 21.48 18.08 14.26
C ALA A 37 20.66 17.43 13.13
N LYS A 38 19.46 17.96 12.84
CA LYS A 38 18.63 17.50 11.70
C LYS A 38 19.31 17.69 10.35
N ILE A 39 19.97 18.83 10.13
CA ILE A 39 20.74 19.09 8.90
C ILE A 39 21.86 18.08 8.73
N ASN A 40 22.59 17.78 9.80
CA ASN A 40 23.69 16.80 9.76
C ASN A 40 23.17 15.38 9.50
N GLN A 41 22.04 14.99 10.10
CA GLN A 41 21.38 13.72 9.83
C GLN A 41 20.96 13.60 8.36
N LEU A 42 20.27 14.62 7.83
CA LEU A 42 19.83 14.63 6.43
C LEU A 42 21.01 14.58 5.44
N LYS A 43 22.14 15.22 5.76
CA LYS A 43 23.37 15.13 4.97
C LYS A 43 23.94 13.70 4.95
N GLN A 44 23.89 13.00 6.08
CA GLN A 44 24.34 11.62 6.17
C GLN A 44 23.41 10.66 5.40
N ASP A 45 22.11 10.88 5.48
CA ASP A 45 21.11 10.11 4.73
C ASP A 45 21.28 10.32 3.22
N LEU A 46 21.54 11.55 2.77
CA LEU A 46 21.86 11.85 1.38
C LEU A 46 23.11 11.12 0.89
N ARG A 47 24.20 11.12 1.67
CA ARG A 47 25.42 10.38 1.30
C ARG A 47 25.17 8.88 1.23
N THR A 48 24.41 8.34 2.17
CA THR A 48 24.06 6.91 2.21
C THR A 48 23.21 6.54 0.99
N ASN A 49 22.23 7.36 0.64
CA ASN A 49 21.38 7.14 -0.53
C ASN A 49 22.15 7.34 -1.84
N ALA A 50 23.06 8.32 -1.92
CA ALA A 50 23.95 8.50 -3.06
C ALA A 50 24.89 7.30 -3.24
N GLY A 51 25.44 6.76 -2.14
CA GLY A 51 26.23 5.52 -2.16
C GLY A 51 25.41 4.30 -2.58
N ARG A 52 24.16 4.18 -2.12
CA ARG A 52 23.24 3.12 -2.57
C ARG A 52 22.87 3.24 -4.05
N LEU A 53 22.71 4.46 -4.55
CA LEU A 53 22.49 4.74 -5.98
C LEU A 53 23.74 4.45 -6.82
N ALA A 54 24.93 4.82 -6.34
CA ALA A 54 26.19 4.54 -7.00
C ALA A 54 26.51 3.02 -7.02
N ASN A 55 26.11 2.29 -5.97
CA ASN A 55 26.27 0.84 -5.85
C ASN A 55 25.12 0.03 -6.45
N ARG A 56 24.16 0.67 -7.12
CA ARG A 56 23.11 -0.03 -7.89
C ARG A 56 23.77 -0.62 -9.13
N ASP A 57 24.21 -1.87 -9.04
CA ASP A 57 24.78 -2.59 -10.17
C ASP A 57 23.79 -2.58 -11.35
N PRO A 58 24.11 -1.90 -12.47
CA PRO A 58 23.23 -1.80 -13.63
C PRO A 58 22.87 -3.18 -14.19
N LEU A 59 23.74 -4.18 -14.03
CA LEU A 59 23.48 -5.55 -14.46
C LEU A 59 22.39 -6.21 -13.62
N THR A 60 22.42 -6.02 -12.31
CA THR A 60 21.38 -6.52 -11.40
C THR A 60 20.03 -5.85 -11.68
N LEU A 61 20.04 -4.54 -11.97
CA LEU A 61 18.82 -3.79 -12.31
C LEU A 61 18.21 -4.25 -13.64
N ASN A 62 19.04 -4.46 -14.66
CA ASN A 62 18.61 -4.99 -15.96
C ASN A 62 18.08 -6.43 -15.85
N LYS A 63 18.72 -7.28 -15.03
CA LYS A 63 18.22 -8.64 -14.73
C LYS A 63 16.84 -8.60 -14.08
N LEU A 64 16.67 -7.79 -13.03
CA LEU A 64 15.38 -7.64 -12.35
C LEU A 64 14.29 -7.06 -13.26
N GLN A 65 14.62 -6.11 -14.14
CA GLN A 65 13.68 -5.59 -15.13
C GLN A 65 13.26 -6.69 -16.13
N THR A 66 14.22 -7.47 -16.62
CA THR A 66 13.96 -8.58 -17.54
C THR A 66 13.08 -9.65 -16.89
N GLU A 67 13.38 -10.03 -15.65
CA GLU A 67 12.57 -10.99 -14.88
C GLU A 67 11.15 -10.45 -14.65
N ASN A 68 11.02 -9.17 -14.31
CA ASN A 68 9.71 -8.54 -14.11
C ASN A 68 8.87 -8.58 -15.40
N GLU A 69 9.48 -8.26 -16.55
CA GLU A 69 8.79 -8.31 -17.84
C GLU A 69 8.37 -9.74 -18.22
N GLN A 70 9.22 -10.74 -17.96
CA GLN A 70 8.85 -12.15 -18.13
C GLN A 70 7.68 -12.55 -17.22
N MET A 71 7.66 -12.09 -15.97
CA MET A 71 6.56 -12.37 -15.04
C MET A 71 5.25 -11.71 -15.50
N LYS A 72 5.29 -10.47 -16.02
CA LYS A 72 4.11 -9.82 -16.60
C LYS A 72 3.53 -10.62 -17.78
N VAL A 73 4.39 -11.12 -18.68
CA VAL A 73 3.96 -11.95 -19.81
C VAL A 73 3.29 -13.23 -19.31
N ARG A 74 3.86 -13.90 -18.30
CA ARG A 74 3.26 -15.10 -17.68
C ARG A 74 1.90 -14.80 -17.06
N VAL A 75 1.76 -13.70 -16.33
CA VAL A 75 0.48 -13.27 -15.75
C VAL A 75 -0.56 -13.02 -16.83
N ALA A 76 -0.19 -12.37 -17.95
CA ALA A 76 -1.10 -12.14 -19.06
C ALA A 76 -1.56 -13.46 -19.70
N ALA A 77 -0.64 -14.42 -19.91
CA ALA A 77 -0.97 -15.74 -20.42
C ALA A 77 -1.92 -16.51 -19.48
N LEU A 78 -1.66 -16.48 -18.17
CA LEU A 78 -2.52 -17.12 -17.17
C LEU A 78 -3.91 -16.50 -17.11
N LYS A 79 -4.02 -15.16 -17.20
CA LYS A 79 -5.31 -14.47 -17.28
C LYS A 79 -6.10 -14.89 -18.52
N LYS A 80 -5.43 -15.01 -19.68
CA LYS A 80 -6.06 -15.48 -20.92
C LYS A 80 -6.55 -16.93 -20.79
N ALA A 81 -5.73 -17.81 -20.20
CA ALA A 81 -6.10 -19.20 -19.95
C ALA A 81 -7.29 -19.32 -18.99
N LEU A 82 -7.28 -18.55 -17.89
CA LEU A 82 -8.40 -18.51 -16.95
C LEU A 82 -9.69 -18.03 -17.63
N TYR A 83 -9.61 -16.98 -18.45
CA TYR A 83 -10.77 -16.50 -19.19
C TYR A 83 -11.30 -17.57 -20.15
N ALA A 84 -10.41 -18.25 -20.89
CA ALA A 84 -10.80 -19.35 -21.78
C ALA A 84 -11.52 -20.48 -21.01
N LEU A 85 -10.99 -20.89 -19.87
CA LEU A 85 -11.64 -21.91 -19.01
C LEU A 85 -13.00 -21.46 -18.47
N LEU A 86 -13.14 -20.19 -18.07
CA LEU A 86 -14.42 -19.64 -17.62
C LEU A 86 -15.46 -19.60 -18.75
N VAL A 87 -15.02 -19.25 -19.97
CA VAL A 87 -15.90 -19.26 -21.15
C VAL A 87 -16.28 -20.69 -21.50
N ASP A 88 -15.33 -21.62 -21.56
CA ASP A 88 -15.59 -23.02 -21.87
C ASP A 88 -16.45 -23.71 -20.81
N TYR A 89 -16.28 -23.38 -19.54
CA TYR A 89 -17.16 -23.87 -18.47
C TYR A 89 -18.61 -23.37 -18.63
N ARG A 90 -18.79 -22.15 -19.16
CA ARG A 90 -20.11 -21.55 -19.38
C ARG A 90 -20.74 -21.94 -20.73
N LYS A 91 -20.02 -22.67 -21.59
CA LYS A 91 -20.61 -23.20 -22.81
C LYS A 91 -21.62 -24.30 -22.46
N PRO A 92 -22.82 -24.28 -23.05
CA PRO A 92 -23.76 -25.38 -22.89
C PRO A 92 -23.11 -26.69 -23.36
N ARG A 93 -23.24 -27.75 -22.57
CA ARG A 93 -22.65 -29.06 -22.90
C ARG A 93 -23.59 -29.92 -23.72
N GLN A 94 -24.89 -29.64 -23.62
CA GLN A 94 -25.95 -30.34 -24.35
C GLN A 94 -26.77 -29.34 -25.18
N PRO A 95 -27.36 -29.75 -26.31
CA PRO A 95 -28.21 -28.90 -27.14
C PRO A 95 -29.36 -28.26 -26.34
N ASP A 96 -30.02 -29.02 -25.47
CA ASP A 96 -31.14 -28.55 -24.65
C ASP A 96 -30.74 -27.41 -23.69
N GLU A 97 -29.51 -27.46 -23.15
CA GLU A 97 -28.95 -26.38 -22.33
C GLU A 97 -28.64 -25.14 -23.17
N ALA A 98 -28.27 -25.31 -24.44
CA ALA A 98 -27.99 -24.21 -25.35
C ALA A 98 -29.27 -23.46 -25.70
N ASP A 99 -30.35 -24.19 -25.99
CA ASP A 99 -31.66 -23.62 -26.30
C ASP A 99 -32.24 -22.87 -25.09
N LEU A 100 -32.12 -23.44 -23.89
CA LEU A 100 -32.53 -22.76 -22.66
C LEU A 100 -31.74 -21.47 -22.41
N ASN A 101 -30.41 -21.52 -22.57
CA ASN A 101 -29.55 -20.35 -22.41
C ASN A 101 -29.84 -19.27 -23.46
N TYR A 102 -30.14 -19.68 -24.70
CA TYR A 102 -30.53 -18.76 -25.77
C TYR A 102 -31.86 -18.06 -25.45
N GLU A 103 -32.86 -18.79 -24.98
CA GLU A 103 -34.14 -18.20 -24.54
C GLU A 103 -33.99 -17.23 -23.37
N VAL A 104 -33.14 -17.56 -22.39
CA VAL A 104 -32.82 -16.65 -21.28
C VAL A 104 -32.17 -15.37 -21.80
N LEU A 105 -31.22 -15.48 -22.72
CA LEU A 105 -30.53 -14.33 -23.31
C LEU A 105 -31.48 -13.47 -24.16
N ARG A 106 -32.35 -14.12 -24.94
CA ARG A 106 -33.38 -13.49 -25.78
C ARG A 106 -34.33 -12.64 -24.94
N ARG A 107 -34.86 -13.21 -23.85
CA ARG A 107 -35.74 -12.49 -22.90
C ARG A 107 -35.01 -11.33 -22.23
N ALA A 108 -33.79 -11.55 -21.75
CA ALA A 108 -32.98 -10.51 -21.11
C ALA A 108 -32.66 -9.34 -22.08
N ALA A 109 -32.39 -9.64 -23.35
CA ALA A 109 -32.16 -8.64 -24.38
C ALA A 109 -33.43 -7.82 -24.67
N VAL A 110 -34.58 -8.48 -24.84
CA VAL A 110 -35.87 -7.81 -25.02
C VAL A 110 -36.21 -6.93 -23.82
N ASP A 111 -36.01 -7.41 -22.59
CA ASP A 111 -36.23 -6.64 -21.36
C ASP A 111 -35.31 -5.44 -21.25
N TYR A 112 -34.04 -5.59 -21.65
CA TYR A 112 -33.10 -4.49 -21.71
C TYR A 112 -33.54 -3.43 -22.73
N PHE A 113 -33.93 -3.84 -23.95
CA PHE A 113 -34.38 -2.91 -24.99
C PHE A 113 -35.67 -2.17 -24.61
N LYS A 114 -36.61 -2.87 -23.96
CA LYS A 114 -37.82 -2.26 -23.38
C LYS A 114 -37.46 -1.21 -22.32
N LYS A 115 -36.52 -1.52 -21.40
CA LYS A 115 -36.05 -0.58 -20.36
C LYS A 115 -35.26 0.60 -20.92
N ALA A 116 -34.47 0.39 -21.96
CA ALA A 116 -33.66 1.41 -22.63
C ALA A 116 -34.47 2.27 -23.61
N ASN A 117 -35.77 2.01 -23.76
CA ASN A 117 -36.68 2.70 -24.66
C ASN A 117 -36.23 2.69 -26.13
N ILE A 118 -35.65 1.56 -26.56
CA ILE A 118 -35.18 1.35 -27.93
C ILE A 118 -36.39 1.02 -28.83
N ALA A 119 -36.42 1.61 -30.03
CA ALA A 119 -37.52 1.45 -30.98
C ALA A 119 -37.86 -0.02 -31.23
N GLN A 120 -39.16 -0.33 -31.14
CA GLN A 120 -39.67 -1.71 -31.17
C GLN A 120 -39.33 -2.45 -32.48
N GLU A 121 -39.27 -1.75 -33.60
CA GLU A 121 -38.88 -2.30 -34.90
C GLU A 121 -37.48 -2.96 -34.90
N ILE A 122 -36.62 -2.59 -33.94
CA ILE A 122 -35.24 -3.10 -33.85
C ILE A 122 -35.20 -4.48 -33.17
N TRP A 123 -36.12 -4.78 -32.25
CA TRP A 123 -36.04 -6.00 -31.42
C TRP A 123 -37.27 -6.92 -31.52
N LYS A 124 -38.33 -6.51 -32.22
CA LYS A 124 -39.53 -7.34 -32.43
C LYS A 124 -39.25 -8.70 -33.09
N ASN A 125 -38.28 -8.74 -34.01
CA ASN A 125 -37.85 -9.98 -34.68
C ASN A 125 -37.02 -10.91 -33.78
N ILE A 126 -36.54 -10.40 -32.64
CA ILE A 126 -35.83 -11.18 -31.61
C ILE A 126 -36.83 -11.80 -30.63
N GLU A 127 -38.03 -11.22 -30.48
CA GLU A 127 -39.13 -11.71 -29.63
C GLU A 127 -40.02 -12.76 -30.32
N SER A 128 -39.95 -12.87 -31.65
CA SER A 128 -40.61 -13.92 -32.45
C SER A 128 -39.81 -15.21 -32.48
#